data_AF-A0A1G2YCI4-F1
#
_entry.id   AF-A0A1G2YCI4-F1
#
_cell.length_a   1.000
_cell.length_b   1.000
_cell.length_c   1.000
_cell.angle_alpha   90.00
_cell.angle_beta   90.00
_cell.angle_gamma   90.00
#
_symmetry.space_group_name_H-M   'P 1'
#
loop_
_entity.id
_entity.type
_entity.pdbx_description
1 polymer ?
#
loop_
_entity_poly.entity_id
_entity_poly.type
_entity_poly.pdbx_seq_one_letter_code
_entity_poly.pdbx_strand_id
1 'polypeptide(L)'
;MDNGAPVELTMTIIDRISRELSDGTIILPDGGYGKRDFKAEHGGFVNTPGAWPMYSDAAGVGEHQIPEAVEHARAIGIPTDFTSDGQAIFTSRAHRKRYCEAIGLFDRSGGYSDPQRCHR
;
A
#
# COMPACT_ATOMS: atom_id res chain seq x y z
N MET A 1 19.64 -13.59 31.87
CA MET A 1 18.38 -14.36 31.83
C MET A 1 17.51 -13.66 30.82
N ASP A 2 17.25 -14.30 29.68
CA ASP A 2 16.41 -13.75 28.62
C ASP A 2 15.01 -14.33 28.81
N ASN A 3 14.12 -13.55 29.42
CA ASN A 3 12.79 -14.03 29.82
C ASN A 3 11.77 -13.95 28.68
N GLY A 4 12.17 -13.48 27.49
CA GLY A 4 11.29 -13.33 26.31
C GLY A 4 10.10 -12.37 26.51
N ALA A 5 10.04 -11.67 27.64
CA ALA A 5 8.97 -10.75 27.96
C ALA A 5 9.20 -9.41 27.25
N PRO A 6 8.18 -8.83 26.58
CA PRO A 6 8.30 -7.52 25.98
C PRO A 6 8.53 -6.46 27.07
N VAL A 7 9.48 -5.55 26.83
CA VAL A 7 9.77 -4.41 27.71
C VAL A 7 9.47 -3.13 26.94
N GLU A 8 8.65 -2.26 27.53
CA GLU A 8 8.36 -0.95 26.97
C GLU A 8 9.34 0.08 27.50
N LEU A 9 9.97 0.84 26.60
CA LEU A 9 10.95 1.88 26.94
C LEU A 9 10.57 3.19 26.27
N THR A 10 10.36 4.24 27.05
CA THR A 10 10.20 5.61 26.56
C THR A 10 11.52 6.35 26.74
N MET A 11 12.15 6.78 25.64
CA MET A 11 13.40 7.55 25.66
C MET A 11 13.53 8.44 24.42
N THR A 12 14.48 9.39 24.44
CA THR A 12 14.76 10.24 23.28
C THR A 12 15.56 9.48 22.21
N ILE A 13 15.57 9.98 20.97
CA ILE A 13 16.37 9.39 19.88
C ILE A 13 17.87 9.39 20.23
N ILE A 14 18.35 10.42 20.91
CA ILE A 14 19.75 10.55 21.32
C ILE A 14 20.09 9.48 22.39
N ASP A 15 19.20 9.30 23.37
CA ASP A 15 19.37 8.25 24.39
C ASP A 15 19.33 6.85 23.78
N ARG A 16 18.51 6.65 22.74
CA ARG A 16 18.49 5.38 21.99
C ARG A 16 19.81 5.13 21.29
N ILE A 17 20.29 6.10 20.50
CA ILE A 17 21.54 5.98 19.73
C ILE A 17 22.73 5.70 20.65
N SER A 18 22.76 6.29 21.84
CA SER A 18 23.85 6.06 22.80
C SER A 18 23.82 4.67 23.48
N ARG A 19 22.65 3.99 23.48
CA ARG A 19 22.46 2.66 24.08
C ARG A 19 22.42 1.52 23.06
N GLU A 20 22.30 1.86 21.78
CA GLU A 20 22.26 0.92 20.67
C GLU A 20 23.68 0.49 20.30
N LEU A 21 23.94 -0.80 20.41
CA LEU A 21 25.19 -1.42 19.99
C LEU A 21 25.22 -1.54 18.46
N SER A 22 26.41 -1.77 17.89
CA SER A 22 26.60 -1.87 16.43
C SER A 22 25.82 -3.01 15.76
N ASP A 23 25.35 -3.98 16.53
CA ASP A 23 24.54 -5.12 16.10
C ASP A 23 23.02 -4.85 16.15
N GLY A 24 22.60 -3.65 16.57
CA GLY A 24 21.20 -3.24 16.71
C GLY A 24 20.54 -3.69 18.02
N THR A 25 21.32 -4.17 18.99
CA THR A 25 20.86 -4.53 20.33
C THR A 25 20.87 -3.31 21.25
N ILE A 26 19.86 -3.14 22.10
CA ILE A 26 19.73 -2.05 23.06
C ILE A 26 20.04 -2.56 24.46
N ILE A 27 20.88 -1.83 25.20
CA ILE A 27 21.13 -2.09 26.62
C ILE A 27 19.94 -1.58 27.44
N LEU A 28 19.31 -2.50 28.17
CA LEU A 28 18.17 -2.23 29.04
C LEU A 28 18.62 -1.64 30.39
N PRO A 29 17.75 -0.89 31.11
CA PRO A 29 18.11 -0.29 32.41
C PRO A 29 18.50 -1.29 33.50
N ASP A 30 18.04 -2.55 33.39
CA ASP A 30 18.37 -3.65 34.29
C ASP A 30 19.70 -4.35 33.95
N GLY A 31 20.43 -3.82 32.95
CA GLY A 31 21.66 -4.41 32.43
C GLY A 31 21.44 -5.58 31.46
N GLY A 32 20.17 -5.88 31.13
CA GLY A 32 19.82 -6.83 30.10
C GLY A 32 20.05 -6.30 28.68
N TYR A 33 19.82 -7.17 27.71
CA TYR A 33 19.89 -6.85 26.28
C TYR A 33 18.52 -7.08 25.66
N GLY A 34 18.05 -6.12 24.87
CA GLY A 34 16.81 -6.21 24.13
C GLY A 34 17.03 -5.95 22.65
N LYS A 35 16.24 -6.60 21.80
CA LYS A 35 16.17 -6.28 20.37
C LYS A 35 14.85 -5.57 20.08
N ARG A 36 14.89 -4.54 19.22
CA ARG A 36 13.67 -3.86 18.76
C ARG A 36 12.78 -4.82 18.00
N ASP A 37 11.52 -4.88 18.42
CA ASP A 37 10.48 -5.56 17.67
C ASP A 37 9.85 -4.59 16.67
N PHE A 38 10.48 -4.43 15.51
CA PHE A 38 9.95 -3.61 14.42
C PHE A 38 8.53 -4.03 14.00
N LYS A 39 8.18 -5.32 14.15
CA LYS A 39 6.85 -5.80 13.80
C LYS A 39 5.83 -5.29 14.81
N ALA A 40 6.15 -5.23 16.10
CA ALA A 40 5.28 -4.61 17.09
C ALA A 40 5.25 -3.07 16.94
N GLU A 41 6.40 -2.43 16.75
CA GLU A 41 6.51 -0.97 16.63
C GLU A 41 5.79 -0.43 15.37
N HIS A 42 5.90 -1.12 14.24
CA HIS A 42 5.29 -0.72 12.98
C HIS A 42 3.97 -1.48 12.69
N GLY A 43 3.63 -2.47 13.52
CA GLY A 43 2.44 -3.31 13.39
C GLY A 43 1.22 -2.66 14.01
N GLY A 44 0.75 -1.59 13.39
CA GLY A 44 -0.50 -0.93 13.77
C GLY A 44 -1.18 -0.21 12.61
N PHE A 45 -0.49 -0.07 11.47
CA PHE A 45 -1.10 0.50 10.27
C PHE A 45 -1.95 -0.56 9.58
N VAL A 46 -3.20 -0.69 10.01
CA VAL A 46 -4.24 -1.27 9.19
C VAL A 46 -4.42 -0.31 8.00
N ASN A 47 -4.13 -0.77 6.78
CA ASN A 47 -4.59 -0.06 5.58
C ASN A 47 -6.11 0.10 5.72
N THR A 48 -6.58 1.29 6.09
CA THR A 48 -8.01 1.56 6.18
C THR A 48 -8.61 1.26 4.80
N PRO A 49 -9.57 0.34 4.66
CA PRO A 49 -10.12 -0.06 3.35
C PRO A 49 -10.99 1.05 2.70
N GLY A 50 -10.94 2.29 3.19
CA GLY A 50 -12.03 3.26 3.15
C GLY A 50 -12.33 3.94 1.82
N ALA A 51 -11.77 3.51 0.70
CA ALA A 51 -12.04 4.13 -0.61
C ALA A 51 -12.33 3.11 -1.73
N TRP A 52 -12.59 1.84 -1.37
CA TRP A 52 -12.86 0.77 -2.33
C TRP A 52 -14.29 0.21 -2.12
N PRO A 53 -15.10 0.03 -3.17
CA PRO A 53 -14.77 0.28 -4.57
C PRO A 53 -14.57 1.77 -4.88
N MET A 54 -13.56 2.06 -5.70
CA MET A 54 -13.23 3.40 -6.17
C MET A 54 -13.86 3.58 -7.55
N TYR A 55 -14.62 4.66 -7.71
CA TYR A 55 -15.17 5.10 -8.98
C TYR A 55 -14.23 6.11 -9.62
N SER A 56 -13.86 5.89 -10.88
CA SER A 56 -12.88 6.73 -11.58
C SER A 56 -13.45 7.31 -12.85
N ASP A 57 -13.64 8.62 -12.88
CA ASP A 57 -13.94 9.38 -14.10
C ASP A 57 -12.76 9.42 -15.06
N ALA A 58 -11.53 9.49 -14.52
CA ALA A 58 -10.32 9.60 -15.33
C ALA A 58 -10.02 8.34 -16.17
N ALA A 59 -10.47 7.18 -15.69
CA ALA A 59 -10.42 5.92 -16.43
C ALA A 59 -11.80 5.51 -16.99
N GLY A 60 -12.78 6.43 -16.96
CA GLY A 60 -14.12 6.22 -17.47
C GLY A 60 -14.21 6.34 -18.99
N VAL A 61 -15.34 5.89 -19.54
CA VAL A 61 -15.69 5.95 -20.95
C VAL A 61 -17.07 6.57 -21.13
N GLY A 62 -17.45 6.97 -22.34
CA GLY A 62 -18.84 7.40 -22.59
C GLY A 62 -19.83 6.24 -22.45
N GLU A 63 -21.09 6.50 -22.09
CA GLU A 63 -22.12 5.47 -21.86
C GLU A 63 -22.25 4.48 -23.02
N HIS A 64 -22.20 4.99 -24.25
CA HIS A 64 -22.28 4.20 -25.48
C HIS A 64 -21.09 3.24 -25.69
N GLN A 65 -19.95 3.47 -25.02
CA GLN A 65 -18.73 2.68 -25.13
C GLN A 65 -18.58 1.65 -23.99
N ILE A 66 -19.47 1.66 -23.00
CA ILE A 66 -19.41 0.74 -21.86
C ILE A 66 -19.34 -0.73 -22.31
N PRO A 67 -20.16 -1.22 -23.26
CA PRO A 67 -20.10 -2.63 -23.67
C PRO A 67 -18.74 -3.02 -24.26
N GLU A 68 -18.15 -2.15 -25.08
CA GLU A 68 -16.84 -2.37 -25.69
C GLU A 68 -15.72 -2.32 -24.64
N ALA A 69 -15.78 -1.37 -23.71
CA ALA A 69 -14.81 -1.23 -22.64
C ALA A 69 -14.80 -2.44 -21.69
N VAL A 70 -15.98 -2.98 -21.35
CA VAL A 70 -16.11 -4.21 -20.56
C VAL A 70 -15.51 -5.41 -21.28
N GLU A 71 -15.80 -5.56 -22.58
CA GLU A 71 -15.25 -6.66 -23.37
C GLU A 71 -13.73 -6.55 -23.51
N HIS A 72 -13.22 -5.35 -23.76
CA HIS A 72 -11.78 -5.09 -23.80
C HIS A 72 -11.11 -5.40 -22.46
N ALA A 73 -11.71 -4.98 -21.34
CA ALA A 73 -11.21 -5.26 -19.99
C ALA A 73 -11.13 -6.77 -19.72
N ARG A 74 -12.13 -7.54 -20.18
CA ARG A 74 -12.11 -9.00 -20.11
C ARG A 74 -11.03 -9.61 -21.02
N ALA A 75 -10.87 -9.10 -22.23
CA ALA A 75 -9.89 -9.58 -23.20
C ALA A 75 -8.44 -9.38 -22.72
N ILE A 76 -8.14 -8.28 -22.01
CA ILE A 76 -6.82 -8.05 -21.38
C ILE A 76 -6.63 -8.79 -20.05
N GLY A 77 -7.62 -9.60 -19.61
CA GLY A 77 -7.55 -10.41 -18.40
C GLY A 77 -7.77 -9.63 -17.10
N ILE A 78 -8.34 -8.43 -17.16
CA ILE A 78 -8.60 -7.57 -16.00
C ILE A 78 -10.08 -7.14 -16.04
N PRO A 79 -11.02 -8.03 -15.68
CA PRO A 79 -12.45 -7.71 -15.71
C PRO A 79 -12.75 -6.47 -14.86
N THR A 80 -13.17 -5.40 -15.52
CA THR A 80 -13.48 -4.10 -14.91
C THR A 80 -14.90 -3.74 -15.28
N ASP A 81 -15.72 -3.45 -14.27
CA ASP A 81 -17.09 -2.99 -14.45
C ASP A 81 -17.14 -1.46 -14.50
N PHE A 82 -18.20 -0.93 -15.11
CA PHE A 82 -18.44 0.51 -15.24
C PHE A 82 -19.82 0.87 -14.69
N THR A 83 -19.96 2.08 -14.15
CA THR A 83 -21.28 2.63 -13.77
C THR A 83 -22.10 2.96 -15.01
N SER A 84 -23.41 3.25 -14.83
CA SER A 84 -24.27 3.74 -15.92
C SER A 84 -23.70 4.95 -16.63
N ASP A 85 -23.01 5.80 -15.87
CA ASP A 85 -22.46 7.07 -16.33
C ASP A 85 -21.05 6.88 -16.93
N GLY A 86 -20.55 5.63 -16.95
CA GLY A 86 -19.30 5.25 -17.58
C GLY A 86 -18.05 5.34 -16.69
N GLN A 87 -18.19 5.52 -15.37
CA GLN A 87 -17.06 5.53 -14.44
C GLN A 87 -16.52 4.11 -14.24
N ALA A 88 -15.19 3.94 -14.30
CA ALA A 88 -14.57 2.64 -14.03
C ALA A 88 -14.65 2.30 -12.53
N ILE A 89 -15.03 1.06 -12.21
CA ILE A 89 -15.19 0.57 -10.84
C ILE A 89 -13.99 -0.31 -10.48
N PHE A 90 -13.13 0.21 -9.61
CA PHE A 90 -11.98 -0.54 -9.11
C PHE A 90 -12.26 -1.08 -7.71
N THR A 91 -12.02 -2.37 -7.52
CA THR A 91 -12.26 -3.06 -6.23
C THR A 91 -11.06 -3.01 -5.27
N SER A 92 -9.88 -2.66 -5.78
CA SER A 92 -8.65 -2.56 -4.97
C SER A 92 -7.60 -1.72 -5.68
N ARG A 93 -6.60 -1.26 -4.91
CA ARG A 93 -5.44 -0.54 -5.46
C ARG A 93 -4.68 -1.36 -6.50
N ALA A 94 -4.51 -2.67 -6.26
CA ALA A 94 -3.86 -3.58 -7.19
C ALA A 94 -4.69 -3.78 -8.47
N HIS A 95 -6.02 -3.74 -8.38
CA HIS A 95 -6.88 -3.76 -9.55
C HIS A 95 -6.69 -2.49 -10.40
N ARG A 96 -6.81 -1.30 -9.79
CA ARG A 96 -6.56 0.00 -10.44
C ARG A 96 -5.20 0.02 -11.15
N LYS A 97 -4.13 -0.37 -10.46
CA LYS A 97 -2.77 -0.40 -11.01
C LYS A 97 -2.69 -1.24 -12.29
N ARG A 98 -3.11 -2.50 -12.21
CA ARG A 98 -3.05 -3.44 -13.35
C ARG A 98 -3.87 -2.93 -14.53
N TYR A 99 -5.09 -2.48 -14.29
CA TYR A 99 -5.96 -1.99 -15.36
C TYR A 99 -5.34 -0.77 -16.05
N CYS A 100 -4.98 0.27 -15.29
CA CYS A 100 -4.41 1.49 -15.84
C CYS A 100 -3.12 1.21 -16.62
N GLU A 101 -2.19 0.43 -16.09
CA GLU A 101 -0.92 0.11 -16.77
C GLU A 101 -1.15 -0.69 -18.07
N ALA A 102 -2.11 -1.62 -18.08
CA ALA A 102 -2.42 -2.43 -19.27
C ALA A 102 -2.96 -1.57 -20.44
N ILE A 103 -3.69 -0.51 -20.14
CA ILE A 103 -4.24 0.41 -21.15
C ILE A 103 -3.37 1.67 -21.36
N GLY A 104 -2.20 1.74 -20.71
CA GLY A 104 -1.23 2.83 -20.88
C GLY A 104 -1.53 4.11 -20.08
N LEU A 105 -2.44 4.05 -19.09
CA LEU A 105 -2.68 5.12 -18.13
C LEU A 105 -1.69 5.05 -16.97
N PHE A 106 -1.31 6.22 -16.44
CA PHE A 106 -0.46 6.33 -15.26
C PHE A 106 -0.92 7.47 -14.35
N ASP A 107 -0.62 7.37 -13.07
CA ASP A 107 -0.95 8.40 -12.08
C ASP A 107 0.18 9.45 -12.02
N ARG A 108 -0.15 10.72 -12.27
CA ARG A 108 0.82 11.82 -12.22
C ARG A 108 1.18 12.22 -10.79
N SER A 109 0.33 11.90 -9.82
CA SER A 109 0.52 12.22 -8.40
C SER A 109 0.61 10.95 -7.54
N GLY A 110 0.86 9.80 -8.17
CA GLY A 110 0.94 8.50 -7.51
C GLY A 110 2.30 8.22 -6.85
N GLY A 111 2.29 7.36 -5.83
CA GLY A 111 3.49 6.81 -5.20
C GLY A 111 3.92 5.46 -5.81
N TYR A 112 4.84 4.77 -5.15
CA TYR A 112 5.46 3.52 -5.66
C TYR A 112 4.45 2.44 -6.09
N SER A 113 3.32 2.33 -5.39
CA SER A 113 2.32 1.28 -5.64
C SER A 113 1.11 1.74 -6.48
N ASP A 114 1.20 2.92 -7.11
CA ASP A 114 0.18 3.44 -8.02
C ASP A 114 0.54 3.13 -9.50
N PRO A 115 -0.40 3.31 -10.45
CA PRO A 115 -0.12 3.11 -11.87
C PRO A 115 1.08 3.93 -12.34
N GLN A 116 2.14 3.26 -12.81
CA GLN A 116 3.36 3.93 -13.24
C GLN A 116 3.42 4.11 -14.76
N ARG A 117 4.28 5.02 -15.23
CA ARG A 117 4.60 5.09 -16.65
C ARG A 117 5.28 3.78 -17.06
N CYS A 118 4.59 2.98 -17.85
CA CYS A 118 5.25 1.91 -18.57
C CYS A 118 6.11 2.55 -19.67
N HIS A 119 7.43 2.49 -19.53
CA HIS A 119 8.36 2.85 -20.60
C HIS A 119 8.21 1.80 -21.70
N ARG A 120 7.39 2.11 -22.70
CA ARG A 120 7.22 1.28 -23.90
C ARG A 120 8.23 1.69 -24.96
#